data_AF-U6D2A3-F1
#
_entry.id   AF-U6D2A3-F1
#
_cell.length_a   1.000
_cell.length_b   1.000
_cell.length_c   1.000
_cell.angle_alpha   90.00
_cell.angle_beta   90.00
_cell.angle_gamma   90.00
#
_symmetry.space_group_name_H-M   'P 1'
#
loop_
_entity.id
_entity.type
_entity.pdbx_description
1 polymer ?
#
loop_
_entity_poly.entity_id
_entity_poly.type
_entity_poly.pdbx_seq_one_letter_code
_entity_poly.pdbx_strand_id
1 'polypeptide(L)' 'KHVFSARWARLYGKLSTRIPSHGDTPSMYCEAKRGACTYQSVKQQLFKAFQKAGLGTWVRKPPEQDQFQLTL' A
#
# COMPACT_ATOMS: atom_id res chain seq x y z
N LYS A 1 2.63 9.21 -8.03
CA LYS A 1 2.42 8.61 -6.68
C LYS A 1 1.94 9.66 -5.69
N HIS A 2 2.66 10.78 -5.52
CA HIS A 2 2.32 11.86 -4.59
C HIS A 2 0.90 12.44 -4.72
N VAL A 3 0.43 12.77 -5.92
CA VAL A 3 -0.93 13.33 -6.12
C VAL A 3 -2.02 12.36 -5.64
N PHE A 4 -1.88 11.07 -5.94
CA PHE A 4 -2.83 10.05 -5.51
C PHE A 4 -2.76 9.80 -4.01
N SER A 5 -1.56 9.77 -3.42
CA SER A 5 -1.40 9.58 -1.98
C SER A 5 -1.94 10.77 -1.16
N ALA A 6 -1.79 12.00 -1.65
CA ALA A 6 -2.38 13.18 -1.02
C ALA A 6 -3.93 13.14 -1.06
N ARG A 7 -4.51 12.78 -2.21
CA ARG A 7 -5.97 12.58 -2.32
C ARG A 7 -6.47 11.47 -1.39
N TRP A 8 -5.73 10.38 -1.28
CA TRP A 8 -6.04 9.29 -0.35
C TRP A 8 -5.95 9.74 1.11
N ALA A 9 -4.89 10.46 1.51
CA ALA A 9 -4.72 10.94 2.88
C ALA A 9 -5.87 11.86 3.34
N ARG A 10 -6.33 12.76 2.46
CA ARG A 10 -7.51 13.60 2.72
C ARG A 10 -8.79 12.80 2.90
N LEU A 11 -8.99 11.73 2.11
CA LEU A 11 -10.15 10.86 2.27
C LEU A 11 -10.06 10.04 3.56
N TYR A 12 -8.88 9.49 3.85
CA TYR A 12 -8.62 8.72 5.06
C TYR A 12 -8.88 9.54 6.32
N GLY A 13 -8.39 10.78 6.39
CA GLY A 13 -8.67 11.68 7.52
C GLY A 13 -10.17 11.97 7.72
N LYS A 14 -10.95 12.10 6.63
CA LYS A 14 -12.42 12.30 6.71
C LYS A 14 -13.19 11.06 7.16
N LEU A 15 -12.68 9.87 6.89
CA LEU A 15 -13.32 8.60 7.22
C LEU A 15 -12.90 8.08 8.59
N SER A 16 -11.64 8.30 8.98
CA SER A 16 -11.11 7.87 10.28
C SER A 16 -11.76 8.58 11.46
N THR A 17 -12.38 9.74 11.24
CA THR A 17 -13.20 10.43 12.25
C THR A 17 -14.59 9.82 12.42
N ARG A 18 -15.04 9.00 11.47
CA ARG A 18 -16.40 8.40 11.45
C ARG A 18 -16.42 6.93 11.82
N ILE A 19 -15.32 6.22 11.62
CA ILE A 19 -15.19 4.80 11.90
C ILE A 19 -13.94 4.64 12.77
N PRO A 20 -14.06 4.12 14.01
CA PRO A 20 -12.90 3.82 14.84
C PRO A 20 -12.01 2.83 14.10
N SER A 21 -10.87 3.31 13.61
CA SER A 21 -9.84 2.45 13.03
C SER A 21 -8.92 2.01 14.17
N HIS A 22 -8.76 0.71 14.37
CA HIS A 22 -7.89 0.14 15.40
C HIS A 22 -6.38 0.25 15.07
N GLY A 23 -5.99 1.00 14.03
CA GLY A 23 -4.61 1.11 13.57
C GLY A 23 -4.07 2.53 13.67
N ASP A 24 -2.77 2.64 13.92
CA ASP A 24 -2.04 3.91 13.86
C ASP A 24 -2.23 4.57 12.49
N THR A 25 -2.43 5.90 12.51
CA THR A 25 -2.53 6.67 11.27
C THR A 25 -1.20 6.57 10.53
N PRO A 26 -1.17 6.05 9.29
CA PRO A 26 0.09 5.89 8.58
C PRO A 26 0.71 7.25 8.25
N SER A 27 2.01 7.39 8.50
CA SER A 27 2.76 8.62 8.24
C SER A 27 3.49 8.56 6.89
N MET A 28 3.81 7.35 6.43
CA MET A 28 4.50 7.09 5.17
C MET A 28 3.61 6.36 4.15
N TYR A 29 3.86 6.61 2.87
CA TYR A 29 3.13 5.96 1.79
C TYR A 29 3.32 4.43 1.77
N CYS A 30 4.51 3.94 2.12
CA CYS A 30 4.78 2.51 2.24
C CYS A 30 3.97 1.85 3.36
N GLU A 31 3.78 2.52 4.49
CA GLU A 31 2.95 2.06 5.62
C GLU A 31 1.49 1.98 5.20
N ALA A 32 0.96 3.04 4.60
CA ALA A 32 -0.42 3.08 4.10
C ALA A 32 -0.69 1.96 3.09
N LYS A 33 0.27 1.67 2.19
CA LYS A 33 0.18 0.52 1.27
C LYS A 33 0.17 -0.82 2.00
N ARG A 34 0.97 -0.99 3.05
CA ARG A 34 1.04 -2.22 3.85
C ARG A 34 -0.25 -2.45 4.64
N GLY A 35 -0.94 -1.39 5.06
CA GLY A 35 -2.24 -1.47 5.73
C GLY A 35 -3.34 -2.19 4.93
N ALA A 36 -3.21 -2.28 3.60
CA ALA A 36 -4.11 -3.07 2.76
C ALA A 36 -3.72 -4.57 2.77
N CYS A 37 -3.80 -5.23 3.93
CA CYS A 37 -3.28 -6.60 4.14
C CYS A 37 -3.81 -7.62 3.13
N THR A 38 -5.11 -7.67 2.87
CA THR A 38 -5.72 -8.62 1.91
C THR A 38 -5.16 -8.43 0.50
N TYR A 39 -5.02 -7.18 0.06
CA TYR A 39 -4.45 -6.86 -1.24
C TYR A 39 -2.99 -7.31 -1.33
N GLN A 40 -2.19 -7.04 -0.29
CA GLN A 40 -0.78 -7.48 -0.27
C GLN A 40 -0.66 -9.01 -0.31
N SER A 41 -1.49 -9.73 0.43
CA SER A 41 -1.52 -11.20 0.44
C SER A 41 -1.83 -11.76 -0.94
N VAL A 42 -2.89 -11.28 -1.61
CA VAL A 42 -3.26 -11.74 -2.95
C VAL A 42 -2.19 -11.37 -3.98
N LYS A 43 -1.60 -10.18 -3.87
CA LYS A 43 -0.49 -9.76 -4.73
C LYS A 43 0.73 -10.69 -4.60
N GLN A 44 1.05 -11.15 -3.40
CA GLN A 44 2.12 -12.14 -3.21
C GLN A 44 1.75 -13.51 -3.83
N GLN A 45 0.49 -13.93 -3.71
CA GLN A 45 0.03 -15.17 -4.34
C GLN A 45 0.15 -15.10 -5.87
N LEU A 46 -0.20 -13.96 -6.47
CA LEU A 46 -0.02 -13.72 -7.91
C LEU A 46 1.44 -13.89 -8.34
N PHE A 47 2.39 -13.31 -7.60
CA PHE A 47 3.82 -13.44 -7.93
C PHE A 47 4.29 -14.89 -7.84
N LYS A 48 3.83 -15.61 -6.80
CA LYS A 48 4.12 -17.04 -6.65
C LYS A 48 3.50 -17.86 -7.79
N ALA A 49 2.31 -17.51 -8.27
CA ALA A 49 1.65 -18.21 -9.36
C ALA A 49 2.44 -18.09 -10.68
N PHE A 50 2.92 -16.90 -11.03
CA PHE A 50 3.80 -16.72 -12.19
C PHE A 50 5.07 -17.57 -12.09
N GLN A 51 5.72 -17.57 -10.94
CA GLN A 51 6.93 -18.36 -10.74
C GLN A 51 6.64 -19.87 -10.83
N LYS A 52 5.57 -20.35 -10.20
CA LYS A 52 5.17 -21.76 -10.23
C LYS A 52 4.78 -22.25 -11.62
N ALA A 53 4.21 -21.38 -12.45
CA ALA A 53 3.86 -21.69 -13.83
C ALA A 53 5.06 -21.62 -14.80
N GLY A 54 6.28 -21.34 -14.33
CA GLY A 54 7.45 -21.20 -15.18
C GLY A 54 7.47 -19.90 -16.01
N LEU A 55 6.62 -18.93 -15.67
CA LEU A 55 6.48 -17.65 -16.39
C LEU A 55 7.48 -16.58 -15.90
N GLY A 56 8.45 -16.97 -15.09
CA GLY A 56 9.47 -16.09 -14.51
C GLY A 56 9.04 -15.42 -13.21
N THR A 57 9.89 -14.51 -12.72
CA THR A 57 9.70 -13.82 -11.44
C THR A 57 9.24 -12.38 -11.65
N TRP A 58 8.27 -11.94 -10.86
CA TRP A 58 7.78 -10.56 -10.91
C TRP A 58 8.85 -9.56 -10.43
N VAL A 59 9.30 -8.70 -11.33
CA VAL A 59 10.25 -7.62 -11.04
C VAL A 59 9.55 -6.48 -10.30
N ARG A 60 10.11 -6.07 -9.16
CA ARG A 60 9.60 -4.97 -8.34
C ARG A 60 10.57 -3.80 -8.36
N LYS A 61 10.01 -2.60 -8.24
CA LYS A 61 10.82 -1.41 -8.01
C LYS A 61 11.43 -1.45 -6.60
N PRO A 62 12.57 -0.78 -6.37
CA PRO A 62 13.18 -0.69 -5.05
C PRO A 62 12.22 -0.06 -4.02
N PRO A 63 12.23 -0.53 -2.75
CA PRO A 63 11.30 -0.06 -1.73
C PRO A 63 11.45 1.43 -1.41
N GLU A 64 12.62 2.01 -1.63
CA GLU A 64 12.95 3.44 -1.43
C GLU A 64 12.00 4.33 -2.25
N GLN A 65 11.50 3.86 -3.39
CA GLN A 65 10.59 4.63 -4.23
C GLN A 65 9.17 4.78 -3.63
N ASP A 66 8.84 4.05 -2.58
CA ASP A 66 7.60 4.21 -1.81
C ASP A 66 7.87 4.81 -0.40
N GLN A 67 9.12 5.12 -0.04
CA GLN A 67 9.50 5.71 1.25
C GLN A 67 9.42 7.24 1.20
N PHE A 68 8.20 7.77 1.16
CA PHE A 68 7.95 9.21 1.30
C PHE A 68 6.76 9.48 2.21
N GLN A 69 6.74 10.66 2.83
CA GLN A 69 5.69 11.08 3.75
C GLN A 69 4.37 11.33 3.04
N LEU A 70 3.27 11.02 3.71
CA LEU A 70 1.94 11.41 3.26
C LEU A 70 1.71 12.90 3.56
N THR A 71 1.66 13.70 2.51
CA THR A 71 1.26 15.11 2.62
C THR A 71 -0.27 15.19 2.70
N LEU A 72 -0.80 15.77 3.78
CA LEU A 72 -2.23 16.06 3.97
C LEU A 72 -2.69 17.23 3.07
#